data_AF-A0A7W1PGK4-F1
#
_entry.id   AF-A0A7W1PGK4-F1
#
_cell.length_a   1.000
_cell.length_b   1.000
_cell.length_c   1.000
_cell.angle_alpha   90.00
_cell.angle_beta   90.00
_cell.angle_gamma   90.00
#
_symmetry.space_group_name_H-M   'P 1'
#
loop_
_entity.id
_entity.type
_entity.pdbx_description
1 polymer ?
#
loop_
_entity_poly.entity_id
_entity_poly.type
_entity_poly.pdbx_seq_one_letter_code
_entity_poly.pdbx_strand_id
1 'polypeptide(L)'
;MTDKVSEANRDSGVSTEKKLDDLYKLIDDMDVCLFTTRRPDDRLVTRPMQVQERTSGTDLWFVTDIEANKLEELASDPHVNLGFYHNKSREWVSVSGKAIITQDRDLVHAMYKPDWKIWFPDDGGKRNGGPDDPRLALVLVEALSVIYFKKTRPTPVILFEMAKSFVTGSAPKMGEERMIGAREIAKAQRAEQERPVR
;
A
#
# COMPACT_ATOMS: atom_id res chain seq x y z
N MET A 1 12.22 22.10 4.79
CA MET A 1 11.27 22.78 5.71
C MET A 1 10.25 21.74 6.09
N THR A 2 10.27 21.22 7.32
CA THR A 2 9.25 20.28 7.77
C THR A 2 7.97 21.07 8.04
N ASP A 3 6.85 20.58 7.52
CA ASP A 3 5.53 21.17 7.78
C ASP A 3 5.24 21.10 9.29
N LYS A 4 4.88 22.24 9.90
CA LYS A 4 4.55 22.33 11.34
C LYS A 4 3.43 21.36 11.74
N VAL A 5 2.53 21.03 10.82
CA VAL A 5 1.44 20.07 11.06
C VAL A 5 1.97 18.64 11.14
N SER A 6 2.84 18.23 10.20
CA SER A 6 3.52 16.93 10.27
C SER A 6 4.34 16.81 11.55
N GLU A 7 5.09 17.85 11.93
CA GLU A 7 5.88 17.85 13.16
C GLU A 7 5.03 17.68 14.43
N ALA A 8 3.90 18.38 14.53
CA ALA A 8 3.00 18.28 15.69
C ALA A 8 2.33 16.90 15.84
N ASN A 9 2.24 16.13 14.75
CA ASN A 9 1.62 14.81 14.73
C ASN A 9 2.64 13.66 14.66
N ARG A 10 3.93 13.96 14.52
CA ARG A 10 4.96 12.93 14.36
C ARG A 10 5.11 12.07 15.60
N ASP A 11 5.02 10.76 15.41
CA ASP A 11 5.21 9.76 16.46
C ASP A 11 6.41 8.86 16.12
N SER A 12 7.49 9.04 16.88
CA SER A 12 8.73 8.27 16.73
C SER A 12 9.01 7.33 17.90
N GLY A 13 8.17 7.34 18.94
CA GLY A 13 8.40 6.61 20.20
C GLY A 13 7.90 5.16 20.19
N VAL A 14 7.37 4.69 19.07
CA VAL A 14 6.69 3.39 18.96
C VAL A 14 7.59 2.35 18.29
N SER A 15 7.54 1.11 18.79
CA SER A 15 8.34 0.01 18.25
C SER A 15 7.97 -0.32 16.81
N THR A 16 8.92 -0.88 16.06
CA THR A 16 8.71 -1.29 14.66
C THR A 16 7.56 -2.28 14.52
N GLU A 17 7.43 -3.23 15.45
CA GLU A 17 6.36 -4.23 15.44
C GLU A 17 4.98 -3.57 15.57
N LYS A 18 4.86 -2.57 16.45
CA LYS A 18 3.60 -1.83 16.59
C LYS A 18 3.31 -0.93 15.40
N LYS A 19 4.34 -0.36 14.77
CA LYS A 19 4.16 0.39 13.51
C LYS A 19 3.59 -0.50 12.41
N LEU A 20 4.14 -1.70 12.25
CA LEU A 20 3.69 -2.70 11.27
C LEU A 20 2.25 -3.17 11.56
N ASP A 21 1.92 -3.50 12.81
CA ASP A 21 0.56 -3.88 13.22
C ASP A 21 -0.47 -2.79 12.87
N ASP A 22 -0.14 -1.52 13.12
CA ASP A 22 -1.03 -0.41 12.78
C ASP A 22 -1.14 -0.18 11.28
N LEU A 23 -0.05 -0.32 10.53
CA LEU A 23 -0.05 -0.24 9.08
C LEU A 23 -0.91 -1.34 8.45
N TYR A 24 -0.76 -2.58 8.91
CA TYR A 24 -1.54 -3.72 8.40
C TYR A 24 -3.02 -3.52 8.62
N LYS A 25 -3.43 -3.03 9.80
CA LYS A 25 -4.84 -2.68 10.07
C LYS A 25 -5.38 -1.61 9.12
N LEU A 26 -4.57 -0.62 8.76
CA LEU A 26 -4.96 0.43 7.82
C LEU A 26 -5.11 -0.12 6.39
N ILE A 27 -4.17 -0.95 5.92
CA ILE A 27 -4.22 -1.55 4.59
C ILE A 27 -5.39 -2.53 4.48
N ASP A 28 -5.59 -3.37 5.50
CA ASP A 28 -6.67 -4.37 5.55
C ASP A 28 -8.07 -3.69 5.56
N ASP A 29 -8.21 -2.50 6.18
CA ASP A 29 -9.47 -1.72 6.19
C ASP A 29 -9.73 -0.99 4.86
N MET A 30 -8.67 -0.55 4.16
CA MET A 30 -8.79 0.28 2.95
C MET A 30 -8.79 -0.49 1.64
N ASP A 31 -8.30 -1.74 1.63
CA ASP A 31 -8.26 -2.78 0.57
C ASP A 31 -7.84 -2.37 -0.87
N VAL A 32 -8.32 -1.25 -1.38
CA VAL A 32 -7.96 -0.60 -2.64
C VAL A 32 -6.98 0.55 -2.39
N CYS A 33 -5.86 0.51 -3.12
CA CYS A 33 -4.91 1.61 -3.19
C CYS A 33 -5.03 2.37 -4.52
N LEU A 34 -4.55 3.60 -4.51
CA LEU A 34 -4.20 4.38 -5.68
C LEU A 34 -2.75 4.05 -6.08
N PHE A 35 -2.61 3.16 -7.04
CA PHE A 35 -1.34 2.68 -7.56
C PHE A 35 -0.79 3.67 -8.59
N THR A 36 0.34 4.30 -8.26
CA THR A 36 0.98 5.32 -9.09
C THR A 36 2.25 4.80 -9.73
N THR A 37 2.35 4.97 -11.04
CA THR A 37 3.49 4.58 -11.89
C THR A 37 4.01 5.79 -12.67
N ARG A 38 5.22 5.67 -13.21
CA ARG A 38 5.82 6.66 -14.11
C ARG A 38 5.83 6.14 -15.54
N ARG A 39 5.26 6.90 -16.46
CA ARG A 39 5.29 6.60 -17.90
C ARG A 39 6.67 6.88 -18.51
N PRO A 40 6.99 6.28 -19.66
CA PRO A 40 8.22 6.60 -20.42
C PRO A 40 8.35 8.08 -20.80
N ASP A 41 7.25 8.82 -20.85
CA ASP A 41 7.19 10.28 -21.12
C ASP A 41 7.25 11.14 -19.84
N ASP A 42 7.70 10.57 -18.72
CA ASP A 42 7.88 11.21 -17.42
C ASP A 42 6.57 11.65 -16.71
N ARG A 43 5.41 11.27 -17.23
CA ARG A 43 4.13 11.57 -16.58
C ARG A 43 3.77 10.51 -15.54
N LEU A 44 3.28 10.95 -14.40
CA LEU A 44 2.70 10.05 -13.40
C LEU A 44 1.26 9.70 -13.77
N VAL A 45 0.92 8.42 -13.60
CA VAL A 45 -0.47 7.94 -13.76
C VAL A 45 -0.83 7.13 -12.54
N THR A 46 -2.03 7.39 -12.02
CA THR A 46 -2.58 6.71 -10.86
C THR A 46 -3.83 5.94 -11.27
N ARG A 47 -4.01 4.74 -10.70
CA ARG A 47 -5.17 3.88 -10.95
C ARG A 47 -5.55 3.11 -9.68
N PRO A 48 -6.84 2.86 -9.43
CA PRO A 48 -7.25 2.03 -8.31
C PRO A 48 -6.79 0.59 -8.55
N MET A 49 -6.19 -0.03 -7.53
CA MET A 49 -5.82 -1.45 -7.52
C MET A 49 -6.05 -2.05 -6.14
N GLN A 50 -6.71 -3.20 -6.11
CA GLN A 50 -7.00 -3.94 -4.88
C GLN A 50 -5.80 -4.78 -4.46
N VAL A 51 -5.39 -4.65 -3.21
CA VAL A 51 -4.39 -5.51 -2.57
C VAL A 51 -4.96 -6.92 -2.46
N GLN A 52 -4.25 -7.90 -3.03
CA GLN A 52 -4.66 -9.30 -2.99
C GLN A 52 -4.17 -9.98 -1.72
N GLU A 53 -2.92 -9.70 -1.36
CA GLU A 53 -2.27 -10.23 -0.18
C GLU A 53 -1.20 -9.24 0.26
N ARG A 54 -0.95 -9.20 1.57
CA ARG A 54 0.22 -8.54 2.15
C ARG A 54 1.15 -9.62 2.70
N THR A 55 2.44 -9.46 2.45
CA THR A 55 3.44 -10.40 2.97
C THR A 55 4.35 -9.72 3.98
N SER A 56 5.38 -10.44 4.44
CA SER A 56 6.33 -9.96 5.43
C SER A 56 6.96 -8.63 5.01
N GLY A 57 7.17 -7.72 5.95
CA GLY A 57 7.96 -6.51 5.68
C GLY A 57 7.27 -5.42 4.87
N THR A 58 5.93 -5.45 4.75
CA THR A 58 5.08 -4.46 4.05
C THR A 58 4.94 -4.61 2.54
N ASP A 59 5.36 -5.75 2.00
CA ASP A 59 5.24 -6.01 0.57
C ASP A 59 3.79 -6.40 0.20
N LEU A 60 3.32 -5.90 -0.95
CA LEU A 60 1.92 -5.97 -1.34
C LEU A 60 1.77 -6.62 -2.72
N TRP A 61 0.90 -7.62 -2.80
CA TRP A 61 0.58 -8.31 -4.03
C TRP A 61 -0.67 -7.75 -4.69
N PHE A 62 -0.62 -7.71 -6.02
CA PHE A 62 -1.72 -7.33 -6.87
C PHE A 62 -1.86 -8.33 -8.01
N VAL A 63 -3.08 -8.45 -8.54
CA VAL A 63 -3.35 -9.13 -9.80
C VAL A 63 -3.54 -8.11 -10.92
N THR A 64 -3.07 -8.42 -12.13
CA THR A 64 -3.26 -7.59 -13.31
C THR A 64 -3.29 -8.44 -14.57
N ASP A 65 -3.82 -7.86 -15.65
CA ASP A 65 -3.64 -8.39 -17.00
C ASP A 65 -2.22 -8.09 -17.50
N ILE A 66 -1.56 -9.10 -18.05
CA ILE A 66 -0.23 -8.99 -18.70
C ILE A 66 -0.24 -8.06 -19.92
N GLU A 67 -1.40 -7.79 -20.50
CA GLU A 67 -1.58 -6.91 -21.65
C GLU A 67 -1.87 -5.46 -21.24
N ALA A 68 -1.91 -5.16 -19.94
CA ALA A 68 -2.20 -3.81 -19.46
C ALA A 68 -1.02 -2.84 -19.68
N ASN A 69 -1.32 -1.62 -20.18
CA ASN A 69 -0.34 -0.55 -20.42
C ASN A 69 0.60 -0.27 -19.23
N LYS A 70 0.15 -0.51 -18.00
CA LYS A 70 0.96 -0.32 -16.79
C LYS A 70 2.25 -1.15 -16.80
N LEU A 71 2.29 -2.26 -17.52
CA LEU A 71 3.44 -3.15 -17.53
C LEU A 71 4.57 -2.60 -18.37
N GLU A 72 4.27 -1.86 -19.43
CA GLU A 72 5.27 -1.07 -20.17
C GLU A 72 5.85 0.03 -19.28
N GLU A 73 5.00 0.69 -18.48
CA GLU A 73 5.43 1.70 -17.51
C GLU A 73 6.37 1.09 -16.46
N LEU A 74 5.99 -0.04 -15.85
CA LEU A 74 6.77 -0.74 -14.83
C LEU A 74 8.06 -1.37 -15.37
N ALA A 75 8.07 -1.80 -16.63
CA ALA A 75 9.28 -2.26 -17.31
C ALA A 75 10.28 -1.11 -17.54
N SER A 76 9.79 0.10 -17.79
CA SER A 76 10.62 1.29 -17.96
C SER A 76 11.11 1.87 -16.63
N ASP A 77 10.25 1.92 -15.62
CA ASP A 77 10.59 2.41 -14.27
C ASP A 77 9.82 1.58 -13.22
N PRO A 78 10.51 0.71 -12.46
CA PRO A 78 9.84 -0.13 -11.47
C PRO A 78 9.46 0.65 -10.21
N HIS A 79 9.82 1.92 -10.05
CA HIS A 79 9.47 2.69 -8.86
C HIS A 79 8.00 3.08 -8.86
N VAL A 80 7.34 2.82 -7.74
CA VAL A 80 5.90 3.04 -7.57
C VAL A 80 5.59 3.75 -6.26
N ASN A 81 4.42 4.39 -6.21
CA ASN A 81 3.81 4.83 -4.96
C ASN A 81 2.41 4.25 -4.83
N LEU A 82 2.08 3.69 -3.66
CA LEU A 82 0.75 3.23 -3.33
C LEU A 82 0.15 4.17 -2.29
N GLY A 83 -0.88 4.91 -2.70
CA GLY A 83 -1.62 5.83 -1.83
C GLY A 83 -2.91 5.20 -1.35
N PHE A 84 -3.15 5.21 -0.04
CA PHE A 84 -4.43 4.83 0.54
C PHE A 84 -5.03 6.03 1.28
N TYR A 85 -6.34 6.18 1.23
CA TYR A 85 -7.03 7.28 1.90
C TYR A 85 -8.42 6.86 2.38
N HIS A 86 -8.65 6.93 3.68
CA HIS A 86 -9.96 6.66 4.27
C HIS A 86 -10.71 7.98 4.54
N ASN A 87 -11.73 8.27 3.71
CA ASN A 87 -12.41 9.55 3.72
C ASN A 87 -13.08 9.90 5.07
N LYS A 88 -13.59 8.91 5.81
CA LYS A 88 -14.28 9.16 7.09
C LYS A 88 -13.33 9.46 8.23
N SER A 89 -12.25 8.68 8.37
CA SER A 89 -11.28 8.84 9.48
C SER A 89 -10.16 9.82 9.15
N ARG A 90 -9.98 10.18 7.87
CA ARG A 90 -8.87 10.98 7.33
C ARG A 90 -7.50 10.31 7.50
N GLU A 91 -7.51 9.00 7.72
CA GLU A 91 -6.31 8.18 7.75
C GLU A 91 -5.79 7.95 6.34
N TRP A 92 -4.48 7.83 6.22
CA TRP A 92 -3.83 7.64 4.93
C TRP A 92 -2.54 6.88 5.08
N VAL A 93 -2.14 6.22 4.00
CA VAL A 93 -0.88 5.48 3.88
C VAL A 93 -0.25 5.85 2.55
N SER A 94 1.06 6.04 2.55
CA SER A 94 1.88 6.17 1.34
C SER A 94 3.02 5.16 1.42
N VAL A 95 3.00 4.17 0.52
CA VAL A 95 4.07 3.18 0.37
C VAL A 95 4.89 3.58 -0.85
N SER A 96 6.17 3.85 -0.67
CA SER A 96 7.13 3.94 -1.77
C SER A 96 7.79 2.57 -1.92
N GLY A 97 7.82 2.04 -3.14
CA GLY A 97 8.30 0.69 -3.39
C GLY A 97 8.84 0.46 -4.80
N LYS A 98 9.24 -0.77 -5.07
CA LYS A 98 9.58 -1.27 -6.41
C LYS A 98 8.64 -2.40 -6.80
N ALA A 99 8.11 -2.34 -8.02
CA ALA A 99 7.26 -3.38 -8.56
C ALA A 99 8.07 -4.47 -9.27
N ILE A 100 7.69 -5.72 -9.03
CA ILE A 100 8.20 -6.92 -9.71
C ILE A 100 7.00 -7.64 -10.31
N ILE A 101 7.07 -7.91 -11.61
CA ILE A 101 6.00 -8.60 -12.35
C ILE A 101 6.37 -10.07 -12.47
N THR A 102 5.41 -10.96 -12.25
CA THR A 102 5.57 -12.39 -12.48
C THR A 102 4.33 -13.02 -13.11
N GLN A 103 4.54 -13.99 -14.00
CA GLN A 103 3.51 -14.90 -14.52
C GLN A 103 3.76 -16.34 -14.08
N ASP A 104 4.51 -16.53 -12.98
CA ASP A 104 4.70 -17.85 -12.37
C ASP A 104 3.34 -18.50 -12.10
N ARG A 105 3.12 -19.65 -12.75
CA ARG A 105 1.82 -20.32 -12.70
C ARG A 105 1.55 -20.93 -11.34
N ASP A 106 2.57 -21.39 -10.63
CA ASP A 106 2.38 -21.96 -9.29
C ASP A 106 1.94 -20.86 -8.32
N LEU A 107 2.54 -19.66 -8.41
CA LEU A 107 2.11 -18.50 -7.62
C LEU A 107 0.72 -18.00 -8.01
N VAL A 108 0.41 -17.90 -9.31
CA VAL A 108 -0.94 -17.51 -9.76
C VAL A 108 -1.98 -18.49 -9.23
N HIS A 109 -1.74 -19.79 -9.30
CA HIS A 109 -2.66 -20.81 -8.78
C HIS A 109 -2.80 -20.73 -7.26
N ALA A 110 -1.69 -20.50 -6.53
CA ALA A 110 -1.72 -20.38 -5.08
C ALA A 110 -2.50 -19.16 -4.58
N MET A 111 -2.44 -18.04 -5.32
CA MET A 111 -3.08 -16.79 -4.94
C MET A 111 -4.46 -16.57 -5.58
N TYR A 112 -4.86 -17.42 -6.53
CA TYR A 112 -6.08 -17.24 -7.29
C TYR A 112 -7.32 -17.14 -6.40
N LYS A 113 -8.15 -16.14 -6.68
CA LYS A 113 -9.47 -15.99 -6.05
C LYS A 113 -10.56 -16.03 -7.12
N PRO A 114 -11.69 -16.72 -6.88
CA PRO A 114 -12.77 -16.83 -7.88
C PRO A 114 -13.34 -15.50 -8.37
N ASP A 115 -13.27 -14.45 -7.56
CA ASP A 115 -13.74 -13.11 -7.90
C ASP A 115 -12.85 -12.39 -8.94
N TRP A 116 -11.61 -12.84 -9.15
CA TRP A 116 -10.75 -12.32 -10.22
C TRP A 116 -11.41 -12.45 -11.58
N LYS A 117 -12.18 -13.52 -11.80
CA LYS A 117 -12.90 -13.76 -13.06
C LYS A 117 -13.79 -12.59 -13.51
N ILE A 118 -14.29 -11.75 -12.59
CA ILE A 118 -15.09 -10.56 -12.91
C ILE A 118 -14.29 -9.55 -13.75
N TRP A 119 -12.98 -9.50 -13.56
CA TRP A 119 -12.06 -8.56 -14.21
C TRP A 119 -11.37 -9.13 -15.45
N PHE A 120 -11.53 -10.42 -15.71
CA PHE A 120 -10.95 -11.15 -16.84
C PHE A 120 -12.08 -11.79 -17.66
N PRO A 121 -12.75 -11.01 -18.54
CA PRO A 121 -13.89 -11.50 -19.31
C PRO A 121 -13.49 -12.68 -20.19
N ASP A 122 -14.44 -13.59 -20.42
CA ASP A 122 -14.22 -14.78 -21.24
C ASP A 122 -14.10 -14.40 -22.73
N ASP A 123 -12.89 -14.51 -23.26
CA ASP A 123 -12.55 -14.30 -24.68
C ASP A 123 -12.42 -15.65 -25.44
N GLY A 124 -12.80 -16.76 -24.80
CA GLY A 124 -12.73 -18.12 -25.35
C GLY A 124 -11.41 -18.85 -25.09
N GLY A 125 -11.47 -20.18 -25.21
CA GLY A 125 -10.31 -21.06 -25.01
C GLY A 125 -9.78 -20.98 -23.58
N LYS A 126 -8.49 -20.63 -23.44
CA LYS A 126 -7.84 -20.45 -22.13
C LYS A 126 -8.08 -19.06 -21.51
N ARG A 127 -8.61 -18.09 -22.26
CA ARG A 127 -8.83 -16.71 -21.78
C ARG A 127 -10.21 -16.60 -21.11
N ASN A 128 -10.43 -17.32 -20.02
CA ASN A 128 -11.74 -17.46 -19.37
C ASN A 128 -11.79 -16.91 -17.93
N GLY A 129 -10.75 -16.20 -17.49
CA GLY A 129 -10.60 -15.65 -16.14
C GLY A 129 -10.38 -16.71 -15.05
N GLY A 130 -10.17 -17.97 -15.43
CA GLY A 130 -9.77 -19.06 -14.53
C GLY A 130 -8.29 -18.99 -14.12
N PRO A 131 -7.85 -19.83 -13.17
CA PRO A 131 -6.47 -19.84 -12.70
C PRO A 131 -5.45 -20.17 -13.79
N ASP A 132 -5.86 -20.80 -14.89
CA ASP A 132 -5.05 -21.11 -16.07
C ASP A 132 -5.06 -20.01 -17.15
N ASP A 133 -5.74 -18.87 -16.91
CA ASP A 133 -5.81 -17.79 -17.89
C ASP A 133 -4.41 -17.21 -18.13
N PRO A 134 -3.92 -17.18 -19.39
CA PRO A 134 -2.58 -16.69 -19.71
C PRO A 134 -2.43 -15.17 -19.50
N ARG A 135 -3.54 -14.43 -19.38
CA ARG A 135 -3.52 -13.00 -19.07
C ARG A 135 -3.16 -12.70 -17.62
N LEU A 136 -3.41 -13.65 -16.70
CA LEU A 136 -3.15 -13.43 -15.28
C LEU A 136 -1.65 -13.24 -15.04
N ALA A 137 -1.32 -12.08 -14.48
CA ALA A 137 -0.02 -11.74 -13.96
C ALA A 137 -0.17 -11.21 -12.53
N LEU A 138 0.87 -11.41 -11.73
CA LEU A 138 0.98 -10.85 -10.39
C LEU A 138 2.01 -9.72 -10.39
N VAL A 139 1.75 -8.71 -9.57
CA VAL A 139 2.69 -7.63 -9.27
C VAL A 139 2.97 -7.65 -7.78
N LEU A 140 4.22 -7.91 -7.40
CA LEU A 140 4.73 -7.69 -6.05
C LEU A 140 5.26 -6.27 -5.96
N VAL A 141 4.82 -5.50 -4.98
CA VAL A 141 5.46 -4.24 -4.61
C VAL A 141 6.29 -4.46 -3.36
N GLU A 142 7.62 -4.46 -3.53
CA GLU A 142 8.57 -4.47 -2.42
C GLU A 142 8.67 -3.07 -1.83
N ALA A 143 8.34 -2.92 -0.55
CA ALA A 143 8.33 -1.61 0.10
C ALA A 143 9.75 -1.12 0.41
N LEU A 144 10.03 0.13 0.08
CA LEU A 144 11.28 0.83 0.43
C LEU A 144 11.09 1.75 1.65
N SER A 145 9.92 2.36 1.76
CA SER A 145 9.52 3.15 2.92
C SER A 145 8.01 3.31 2.97
N VAL A 146 7.48 3.44 4.18
CA VAL A 146 6.08 3.72 4.40
C VAL A 146 5.94 4.94 5.30
N ILE A 147 5.04 5.86 4.93
CA ILE A 147 4.56 6.93 5.80
C ILE A 147 3.06 6.76 5.91
N TYR A 148 2.52 6.84 7.12
CA TYR A 148 1.09 6.79 7.33
C TYR A 148 0.65 7.70 8.46
N PHE A 149 -0.60 8.13 8.39
CA PHE A 149 -1.27 8.85 9.46
C PHE A 149 -2.42 8.01 10.00
N LYS A 150 -2.42 7.82 11.32
CA LYS A 150 -3.43 7.07 12.05
C LYS A 150 -4.19 7.99 12.99
N LYS A 151 -5.52 7.87 13.01
CA LYS A 151 -6.36 8.58 13.97
C LYS A 151 -6.33 7.83 15.29
N THR A 152 -5.70 8.43 16.29
CA THR A 152 -5.61 7.87 17.66
C THR A 152 -6.52 8.60 18.65
N ARG A 153 -7.14 9.71 18.24
CA ARG A 153 -7.94 10.59 19.09
C ARG A 153 -9.44 10.53 18.74
N PRO A 154 -10.34 10.60 19.73
CA PRO A 154 -11.78 10.73 19.48
C PRO A 154 -12.13 12.02 18.73
N THR A 155 -13.19 11.97 17.90
CA THR A 155 -13.64 13.12 17.09
C THR A 155 -13.89 14.41 17.89
N PRO A 156 -14.51 14.38 19.09
CA PRO A 156 -14.69 15.61 19.88
C PRO A 156 -13.37 16.27 20.30
N VAL A 157 -12.35 15.47 20.63
CA VAL A 157 -11.01 15.97 21.01
C VAL A 157 -10.34 16.65 19.82
N ILE A 158 -10.47 16.05 18.64
CA ILE A 158 -9.97 16.62 17.39
C ILE A 158 -10.61 17.99 17.10
N LEU A 159 -11.94 18.10 17.26
CA LEU A 159 -12.65 19.36 17.02
C LEU A 159 -12.20 20.47 17.99
N PHE A 160 -11.95 20.11 19.25
CA PHE A 160 -11.40 21.04 20.23
C PHE A 160 -10.00 21.54 19.85
N GLU A 161 -9.10 20.65 19.40
CA GLU A 161 -7.75 21.03 18.93
C GLU A 161 -7.80 21.96 17.71
N MET A 162 -8.76 21.73 16.80
CA MET A 162 -9.01 22.64 15.67
C MET A 162 -9.45 24.04 16.13
N ALA A 163 -10.40 24.13 17.07
CA ALA A 163 -10.85 25.41 17.61
C ALA A 163 -9.71 26.15 18.33
N LYS A 164 -8.90 25.45 19.13
CA LYS A 164 -7.70 25.99 19.76
C LYS A 164 -6.69 26.49 18.72
N SER A 165 -6.44 25.73 17.66
CA SER A 165 -5.53 26.11 16.58
C SER A 165 -5.98 27.40 15.87
N PHE A 166 -7.28 27.57 15.62
CA PHE A 166 -7.82 28.79 15.01
C PHE A 166 -7.55 30.05 15.84
N VAL A 167 -7.58 29.94 17.17
CA VAL A 167 -7.29 31.06 18.08
C VAL A 167 -5.80 31.29 18.28
N THR A 168 -5.01 30.21 18.37
CA THR A 168 -3.60 30.27 18.79
C THR A 168 -2.61 30.31 17.62
N GLY A 169 -3.02 29.90 16.42
CA GLY A 169 -2.14 29.71 15.26
C GLY A 169 -1.19 28.51 15.37
N SER A 170 -1.25 27.71 16.44
CA SER A 170 -0.43 26.50 16.58
C SER A 170 -1.01 25.34 15.78
N ALA A 171 -0.15 24.44 15.27
CA ALA A 171 -0.60 23.27 14.54
C ALA A 171 -1.45 22.31 15.42
N PRO A 172 -2.58 21.77 14.92
CA PRO A 172 -3.43 20.88 15.70
C PRO A 172 -2.84 19.47 15.78
N LYS A 173 -2.93 18.84 16.96
CA LYS A 173 -2.61 17.41 17.13
C LYS A 173 -3.86 16.56 16.89
N MET A 174 -3.92 15.98 15.70
CA MET A 174 -5.06 15.27 15.13
C MET A 174 -4.96 13.75 15.27
N GLY A 175 -3.74 13.23 15.33
CA GLY A 175 -3.44 11.80 15.37
C GLY A 175 -1.94 11.57 15.47
N GLU A 176 -1.48 10.45 14.92
CA GLU A 176 -0.07 10.09 14.89
C GLU A 176 0.36 9.81 13.45
N GLU A 177 1.35 10.54 12.97
CA GLU A 177 2.08 10.29 11.72
C GLU A 177 3.32 9.47 12.03
N ARG A 178 3.49 8.35 11.33
CA ARG A 178 4.58 7.41 11.54
C ARG A 178 5.26 7.07 10.24
N MET A 179 6.56 6.82 10.35
CA MET A 179 7.40 6.36 9.26
C MET A 179 8.00 4.99 9.60
N ILE A 180 7.98 4.09 8.63
CA ILE A 180 8.73 2.85 8.60
C ILE A 180 9.77 2.98 7.50
N GLY A 181 11.04 3.10 7.89
CA GLY A 181 12.15 3.25 6.94
C GLY A 181 12.74 1.92 6.49
N ALA A 182 13.63 1.96 5.49
CA ALA A 182 14.29 0.77 4.93
C ALA A 182 14.96 -0.15 5.97
N ARG A 183 15.55 0.41 7.05
CA ARG A 183 16.16 -0.39 8.13
C ARG A 183 15.12 -1.19 8.92
N GLU A 184 13.97 -0.59 9.18
CA GLU A 184 12.87 -1.24 9.90
C GLU A 184 12.22 -2.33 9.03
N ILE A 185 12.02 -2.04 7.74
CA ILE A 185 11.52 -2.99 6.74
C ILE A 185 12.45 -4.20 6.62
N ALA A 186 13.75 -3.97 6.41
CA ALA A 186 14.72 -5.06 6.28
C ALA A 186 14.80 -5.95 7.54
N LYS A 187 14.67 -5.35 8.73
CA LYS A 187 14.61 -6.10 10.00
C LYS A 187 13.35 -6.96 10.05
N ALA A 188 12.20 -6.42 9.65
CA ALA A 188 10.93 -7.12 9.66
C ALA A 188 10.93 -8.32 8.71
N GLN A 189 11.45 -8.16 7.49
CA GLN A 189 11.57 -9.24 6.50
C GLN A 189 12.43 -10.40 7.03
N ARG A 190 13.58 -10.10 7.67
CA ARG A 190 14.46 -11.12 8.26
C ARG A 190 13.79 -11.88 9.41
N ALA A 191 13.17 -11.14 10.34
CA ALA A 191 12.52 -11.74 11.50
C ALA A 191 11.40 -12.71 11.12
N GLU A 192 10.75 -12.50 9.97
CA GLU A 192 9.69 -13.38 9.48
C GLU A 192 10.23 -14.60 8.72
N GLN A 193 11.31 -14.44 7.94
CA GLN A 193 12.01 -15.58 7.31
C GLN A 193 12.57 -16.58 8.34
N GLU A 194 12.89 -16.10 9.54
CA GLU A 194 13.38 -16.91 10.66
C GLU A 194 12.25 -17.49 11.53
N ARG A 195 10.97 -17.18 11.25
CA ARG A 195 9.85 -17.77 12.00
C ARG A 195 9.70 -19.25 11.61
N PRO A 196 9.74 -20.20 12.57
CA PRO A 196 9.50 -21.59 12.26
C PRO A 196 8.07 -21.76 11.73
N VAL A 197 7.96 -22.41 10.57
CA VAL A 197 6.68 -22.83 9.99
C VAL A 197 5.96 -23.69 11.03
N ARG A 198 4.80 -23.24 11.49
CA ARG A 198 3.92 -24.00 12.38
C ARG A 198 3.01 -24.92 11.59
#